data_AF-A0A1G0NUV5-F1
#
_entry.id   AF-A0A1G0NUV5-F1
#
_cell.length_a   1.000
_cell.length_b   1.000
_cell.length_c   1.000
_cell.angle_alpha   90.00
_cell.angle_beta   90.00
_cell.angle_gamma   90.00
#
_symmetry.space_group_name_H-M   'P 1'
#
loop_
_entity.id
_entity.type
_entity.pdbx_description
1 polymer ?
#
loop_
_entity_poly.entity_id
_entity_poly.type
_entity_poly.pdbx_seq_one_letter_code
_entity_poly.pdbx_strand_id
1 'polypeptide(L)'
;MGKSSLIVILGMGMIVSYFILKLNANSKESLSTTVNMFEQTQARLIANAGVEIYLEKLYQDPTLINTTSSSQSLFSGSYVVTLAGTLPNVRVTSTSNFQGIQHVSVADAYLEPITFPDLPSGLYVSANSVTNTKLTGDMEISGENHNPDGTPTGDSSEAVYGISVDSDADRTAILGGLSKPEKVVGLIEATGTIGYPSVEVTDLGIDWGQVYQYIANSADQTFIGDIPSGANLGTLANPKITLVNAAASGSGTITINKTNGSGIMVVNGDVKFAGDFTYQGIILCYKSSNLSFQSSGTNQIIGGIVAAGNEVEIKTTGTMNIKYSLEAIETVKDNLKSNGFKILSWYE
;
A
#
# COMPACT_ATOMS: atom_id res chain seq x y z
N MET A 1 -44.78 -52.03 -63.15
CA MET A 1 -44.73 -50.80 -62.32
C MET A 1 -44.71 -51.05 -60.81
N GLY A 2 -45.35 -52.11 -60.26
CA GLY A 2 -45.35 -52.35 -58.81
C GLY A 2 -43.98 -52.71 -58.19
N LYS A 3 -43.14 -53.49 -58.89
CA LYS A 3 -41.82 -53.90 -58.35
C LYS A 3 -40.80 -52.76 -58.25
N SER A 4 -40.84 -51.82 -59.20
CA SER A 4 -39.96 -50.64 -59.19
C SER A 4 -40.36 -49.63 -58.10
N SER A 5 -41.67 -49.45 -57.84
CA SER A 5 -42.15 -48.60 -56.76
C SER A 5 -41.74 -49.11 -55.37
N LEU A 6 -41.72 -50.43 -55.17
CA LEU A 6 -41.32 -51.05 -53.91
C LEU A 6 -39.84 -50.79 -53.60
N ILE A 7 -38.98 -50.91 -54.61
CA ILE A 7 -37.53 -50.66 -54.50
C ILE A 7 -37.26 -49.20 -54.15
N VAL A 8 -37.98 -48.26 -54.75
CA VAL A 8 -37.83 -46.82 -54.45
C VAL A 8 -38.26 -46.49 -53.02
N ILE A 9 -39.40 -47.03 -52.57
CA ILE A 9 -39.90 -46.79 -51.20
C ILE A 9 -38.95 -47.39 -50.15
N LEU A 10 -38.48 -48.63 -50.36
CA LEU A 10 -37.52 -49.27 -49.47
C LEU A 10 -36.15 -48.56 -49.46
N GLY A 11 -35.65 -48.17 -50.64
CA GLY A 11 -34.39 -47.44 -50.76
C GLY A 11 -34.45 -46.07 -50.09
N MET A 12 -35.54 -45.32 -50.29
CA MET A 12 -35.74 -44.02 -49.64
C MET A 12 -35.95 -44.15 -48.13
N GLY A 13 -36.64 -45.20 -47.67
CA GLY A 13 -36.76 -45.54 -46.26
C GLY A 13 -35.40 -45.80 -45.59
N MET A 14 -34.55 -46.63 -46.22
CA MET A 14 -33.20 -46.88 -45.70
C MET A 14 -32.34 -45.63 -45.64
N ILE A 15 -32.40 -44.78 -46.68
CA ILE A 15 -31.65 -43.52 -46.73
C ILE A 15 -32.10 -42.58 -45.61
N VAL A 16 -33.42 -42.39 -45.44
CA VAL A 16 -33.97 -41.53 -44.37
C VAL A 16 -33.62 -42.07 -42.98
N SER A 17 -33.74 -43.38 -42.75
CA SER A 17 -33.32 -44.01 -41.49
C SER A 17 -31.83 -43.81 -41.21
N TYR A 18 -30.97 -43.94 -42.22
CA TYR A 18 -29.54 -43.67 -42.09
C TYR A 18 -29.26 -42.21 -41.72
N PHE A 19 -29.94 -41.25 -42.35
CA PHE A 19 -29.82 -39.83 -42.01
C PHE A 19 -30.28 -39.53 -40.59
N ILE A 20 -31.40 -40.09 -40.13
CA ILE A 20 -31.89 -39.92 -38.75
C ILE A 20 -30.87 -40.47 -37.74
N LEU A 21 -30.29 -41.65 -38.00
CA LEU A 21 -29.26 -42.23 -37.15
C LEU A 21 -27.99 -41.37 -37.10
N LYS A 22 -27.53 -40.86 -38.25
CA LYS A 22 -26.38 -39.94 -38.34
C LYS A 22 -26.62 -38.63 -37.61
N LEU A 23 -27.80 -38.02 -37.76
CA LEU A 23 -28.16 -36.77 -37.08
C LEU A 23 -28.23 -36.96 -35.56
N ASN A 24 -28.82 -38.07 -35.09
CA ASN A 24 -28.87 -38.39 -33.66
C ASN A 24 -27.49 -38.70 -33.09
N ALA A 25 -26.62 -39.38 -33.83
CA ALA A 25 -25.24 -39.63 -33.42
C ALA A 25 -24.45 -38.31 -33.30
N ASN A 26 -24.51 -37.46 -34.33
CA ASN A 26 -23.86 -36.14 -34.32
C ASN A 26 -24.39 -35.24 -33.19
N SER A 27 -25.70 -35.26 -32.90
CA SER A 27 -26.29 -34.48 -31.82
C SER A 27 -25.81 -34.94 -30.44
N LYS A 28 -25.65 -36.26 -30.23
CA LYS A 28 -25.10 -36.81 -28.98
C LYS A 28 -23.61 -36.48 -28.82
N GLU A 29 -22.85 -36.56 -29.90
CA GLU A 29 -21.43 -36.20 -29.90
C GLU A 29 -21.25 -34.70 -29.58
N SER A 30 -22.03 -33.83 -30.24
CA SER A 30 -22.01 -32.39 -29.96
C SER A 30 -22.42 -32.05 -28.52
N LEU A 31 -23.45 -32.73 -27.99
CA LEU A 31 -23.84 -32.57 -26.59
C LEU A 31 -22.72 -33.02 -25.64
N SER A 32 -22.09 -34.17 -25.90
CA SER A 32 -20.98 -34.67 -25.08
C SER A 32 -19.78 -33.73 -25.11
N THR A 33 -19.43 -33.17 -26.26
CA THR A 33 -18.36 -32.16 -26.35
C THR A 33 -18.71 -30.91 -25.57
N THR A 34 -19.96 -30.44 -25.66
CA THR A 34 -20.43 -29.25 -24.94
C THR A 34 -20.39 -29.46 -23.42
N VAL A 35 -20.87 -30.62 -22.94
CA VAL A 35 -20.86 -30.97 -21.52
C VAL A 35 -19.42 -31.09 -21.01
N ASN A 36 -18.54 -31.77 -21.75
CA ASN A 36 -17.12 -31.91 -21.36
C ASN A 36 -16.41 -30.54 -21.32
N MET A 37 -16.64 -29.68 -22.32
CA MET A 37 -16.08 -28.32 -22.32
C MET A 37 -16.60 -27.49 -21.14
N PHE A 38 -17.89 -27.62 -20.79
CA PHE A 38 -18.46 -26.98 -19.60
C PHE A 38 -17.80 -27.50 -18.32
N GLU A 39 -17.70 -28.81 -18.13
CA GLU A 39 -17.08 -29.43 -16.95
C GLU A 39 -15.60 -29.03 -16.80
N GLN A 40 -14.83 -29.02 -17.90
CA GLN A 40 -13.44 -28.54 -17.91
C GLN A 40 -13.35 -27.06 -17.53
N THR A 41 -14.24 -26.23 -18.07
CA THR A 41 -14.28 -24.80 -17.75
C THR A 41 -14.60 -24.57 -16.28
N GLN A 42 -15.57 -25.32 -15.73
CA GLN A 42 -15.91 -25.23 -14.30
C GLN A 42 -14.75 -25.69 -13.41
N ALA A 43 -14.11 -26.83 -13.73
CA ALA A 43 -12.94 -27.30 -13.01
C ALA A 43 -11.82 -26.25 -13.01
N ARG A 44 -11.53 -25.64 -14.17
CA ARG A 44 -10.54 -24.57 -14.29
C ARG A 44 -10.88 -23.35 -13.43
N LEU A 45 -12.13 -22.86 -13.49
CA LEU A 45 -12.55 -21.71 -12.68
C LEU A 45 -12.43 -21.99 -11.18
N ILE A 46 -12.79 -23.20 -10.74
CA ILE A 46 -12.64 -23.62 -9.34
C ILE A 46 -11.17 -23.66 -8.93
N ALA A 47 -10.29 -24.20 -9.78
CA ALA A 47 -8.86 -24.25 -9.48
C ALA A 47 -8.26 -22.83 -9.37
N ASN A 48 -8.60 -21.94 -10.31
CA ASN A 48 -8.13 -20.55 -10.33
C ASN A 48 -8.60 -19.78 -9.09
N ALA A 49 -9.88 -19.92 -8.72
CA ALA A 49 -10.40 -19.33 -7.49
C ALA A 49 -9.71 -19.89 -6.24
N GLY A 50 -9.36 -21.18 -6.24
CA GLY A 50 -8.61 -21.79 -5.15
C GLY A 50 -7.24 -21.14 -4.91
N VAL A 51 -6.53 -20.75 -5.99
CA VAL A 51 -5.27 -20.01 -5.90
C VAL A 51 -5.48 -18.65 -5.21
N GLU A 52 -6.43 -17.86 -5.70
CA GLU A 52 -6.70 -16.51 -5.17
C GLU A 52 -7.14 -16.54 -3.70
N ILE A 53 -8.07 -17.45 -3.35
CA ILE A 53 -8.56 -17.61 -1.98
C ILE A 53 -7.41 -17.96 -1.02
N TYR A 54 -6.51 -18.84 -1.43
CA TYR A 54 -5.42 -19.29 -0.56
C TYR A 54 -4.25 -18.31 -0.48
N LEU A 55 -4.03 -17.49 -1.51
CA LEU A 55 -3.11 -16.34 -1.40
C LEU A 55 -3.63 -15.32 -0.38
N GLU A 56 -4.92 -15.01 -0.39
CA GLU A 56 -5.53 -14.11 0.60
C GLU A 56 -5.47 -14.70 2.01
N LYS A 57 -5.76 -16.00 2.17
CA LYS A 57 -5.61 -16.67 3.47
C LYS A 57 -4.17 -16.68 3.95
N LEU A 58 -3.21 -16.95 3.08
CA LEU A 58 -1.78 -16.95 3.43
C LEU A 58 -1.30 -15.54 3.80
N TYR A 59 -1.86 -14.50 3.16
CA TYR A 59 -1.58 -13.11 3.50
C TYR A 59 -2.03 -12.77 4.93
N GLN A 60 -3.18 -13.30 5.37
CA GLN A 60 -3.69 -13.11 6.73
C GLN A 60 -3.02 -14.03 7.76
N ASP A 61 -2.60 -15.22 7.36
CA ASP A 61 -1.95 -16.22 8.20
C ASP A 61 -0.70 -16.80 7.51
N PRO A 62 0.49 -16.22 7.76
CA PRO A 62 1.75 -16.71 7.23
C PRO A 62 2.09 -18.15 7.63
N THR A 63 1.47 -18.69 8.68
CA THR A 63 1.74 -20.07 9.16
C THR A 63 1.20 -21.13 8.20
N LEU A 64 0.35 -20.75 7.25
CA LEU A 64 -0.17 -21.62 6.21
C LEU A 64 0.89 -22.00 5.14
N ILE A 65 2.07 -21.38 5.14
CA ILE A 65 3.15 -21.75 4.22
C ILE A 65 3.57 -23.22 4.42
N ASN A 66 3.88 -23.92 3.33
CA ASN A 66 4.25 -25.34 3.35
C ASN A 66 3.16 -26.27 3.91
N THR A 67 1.89 -25.85 3.83
CA THR A 67 0.73 -26.67 4.18
C THR A 67 -0.07 -27.11 2.96
N THR A 68 -0.89 -28.15 3.13
CA THR A 68 -1.91 -28.55 2.16
C THR A 68 -3.27 -28.47 2.82
N SER A 69 -4.22 -27.84 2.14
CA SER A 69 -5.58 -27.71 2.64
C SER A 69 -6.32 -29.04 2.67
N SER A 70 -7.34 -29.13 3.51
CA SER A 70 -8.40 -30.12 3.28
C SER A 70 -9.22 -29.74 2.04
N SER A 71 -9.94 -30.71 1.47
CA SER A 71 -10.84 -30.49 0.35
C SER A 71 -11.90 -29.46 0.70
N GLN A 72 -11.94 -28.35 -0.05
CA GLN A 72 -12.94 -27.29 0.08
C GLN A 72 -13.98 -27.41 -1.04
N SER A 73 -15.22 -27.01 -0.79
CA SER A 73 -16.27 -26.98 -1.81
C SER A 73 -16.40 -25.61 -2.45
N LEU A 74 -16.59 -25.56 -3.77
CA LEU A 74 -16.86 -24.34 -4.52
C LEU A 74 -17.60 -24.67 -5.82
N PHE A 75 -18.64 -23.89 -6.17
CA PHE A 75 -19.44 -24.08 -7.39
C PHE A 75 -19.89 -25.54 -7.64
N SER A 76 -20.31 -26.26 -6.59
CA SER A 76 -20.69 -27.67 -6.63
C SER A 76 -19.57 -28.67 -7.03
N GLY A 77 -18.32 -28.20 -7.15
CA GLY A 77 -17.12 -29.02 -7.18
C GLY A 77 -16.32 -28.89 -5.88
N SER A 78 -15.07 -29.36 -5.93
CA SER A 78 -14.13 -29.22 -4.83
C SER A 78 -12.74 -28.83 -5.31
N TYR A 79 -11.91 -28.35 -4.39
CA TYR A 79 -10.49 -28.10 -4.64
C TYR A 79 -9.63 -28.34 -3.39
N VAL A 80 -8.36 -28.63 -3.63
CA VAL A 80 -7.31 -28.77 -2.63
C VAL A 80 -6.15 -27.87 -3.04
N VAL A 81 -5.64 -27.07 -2.11
CA VAL A 81 -4.52 -26.17 -2.35
C VAL A 81 -3.31 -26.60 -1.55
N THR A 82 -2.15 -26.65 -2.21
CA THR A 82 -0.85 -26.80 -1.58
C THR A 82 -0.09 -25.48 -1.72
N LEU A 83 0.37 -24.95 -0.59
CA LEU A 83 1.24 -23.79 -0.51
C LEU A 83 2.66 -24.30 -0.26
N ALA A 84 3.63 -23.87 -1.06
CA ALA A 84 5.02 -24.27 -0.92
C ALA A 84 5.97 -23.07 -1.10
N GLY A 85 7.10 -23.06 -0.37
CA GLY A 85 8.14 -22.05 -0.50
C GLY A 85 8.46 -21.33 0.81
N THR A 86 8.99 -20.12 0.68
CA THR A 86 9.40 -19.25 1.80
C THR A 86 9.07 -17.81 1.45
N LEU A 87 8.37 -17.11 2.34
CA LEU A 87 8.08 -15.69 2.14
C LEU A 87 9.37 -14.89 1.86
N PRO A 88 9.34 -13.95 0.90
CA PRO A 88 8.17 -13.47 0.18
C PRO A 88 7.72 -14.33 -1.02
N ASN A 89 8.46 -15.37 -1.42
CA ASN A 89 8.16 -16.17 -2.62
C ASN A 89 7.36 -17.43 -2.30
N VAL A 90 6.20 -17.59 -2.93
CA VAL A 90 5.28 -18.71 -2.67
C VAL A 90 4.79 -19.32 -3.97
N ARG A 91 4.76 -20.65 -4.03
CA ARG A 91 4.07 -21.40 -5.05
C ARG A 91 2.75 -21.93 -4.51
N VAL A 92 1.67 -21.66 -5.22
CA VAL A 92 0.31 -22.10 -4.89
C VAL A 92 -0.16 -23.06 -5.96
N THR A 93 -0.36 -24.32 -5.59
CA THR A 93 -0.90 -25.36 -6.48
C THR A 93 -2.32 -25.69 -6.07
N SER A 94 -3.30 -25.37 -6.91
CA SER A 94 -4.72 -25.64 -6.68
C SER A 94 -5.19 -26.76 -7.60
N THR A 95 -5.61 -27.89 -7.02
CA THR A 95 -6.17 -29.03 -7.75
C THR A 95 -7.66 -29.08 -7.52
N SER A 96 -8.46 -28.88 -8.57
CA SER A 96 -9.92 -28.94 -8.50
C SER A 96 -10.49 -30.25 -9.04
N ASN A 97 -11.72 -30.57 -8.65
CA ASN A 97 -12.51 -31.65 -9.21
C ASN A 97 -13.96 -31.17 -9.39
N PHE A 98 -14.48 -31.27 -10.62
CA PHE A 98 -15.88 -31.02 -10.94
C PHE A 98 -16.42 -32.17 -11.79
N GLN A 99 -17.42 -32.88 -11.27
CA GLN A 99 -18.06 -34.02 -11.94
C GLN A 99 -17.08 -35.10 -12.46
N GLY A 100 -15.95 -35.28 -11.77
CA GLY A 100 -14.92 -36.28 -12.15
C GLY A 100 -13.83 -35.74 -13.08
N ILE A 101 -13.96 -34.50 -13.56
CA ILE A 101 -12.89 -33.79 -14.29
C ILE A 101 -12.00 -33.08 -13.28
N GLN A 102 -10.71 -33.37 -13.34
CA GLN A 102 -9.68 -32.73 -12.54
C GLN A 102 -8.95 -31.65 -13.35
N HIS A 103 -8.66 -30.52 -12.73
CA HIS A 103 -7.79 -29.49 -13.29
C HIS A 103 -6.79 -29.00 -12.23
N VAL A 104 -5.60 -28.59 -12.66
CA VAL A 104 -4.54 -28.12 -11.76
C VAL A 104 -4.10 -26.76 -12.24
N SER A 105 -4.26 -25.75 -11.39
CA SER A 105 -3.73 -24.41 -11.63
C SER A 105 -2.60 -24.16 -10.66
N VAL A 106 -1.52 -23.55 -11.13
CA VAL A 106 -0.39 -23.23 -10.29
C VAL A 106 0.09 -21.81 -10.56
N ALA A 107 0.35 -21.09 -9.48
CA ALA A 107 0.85 -19.74 -9.54
C ALA A 107 2.09 -19.59 -8.66
N ASP A 108 3.12 -18.93 -9.19
CA ASP A 108 4.20 -18.40 -8.38
C ASP A 108 3.84 -16.95 -8.03
N ALA A 109 3.86 -16.63 -6.74
CA ALA A 109 3.48 -15.33 -6.20
C ALA A 109 4.59 -14.76 -5.31
N TYR A 110 4.69 -13.44 -5.29
CA TYR A 110 5.62 -12.68 -4.46
C TYR A 110 4.84 -11.77 -3.52
N LEU A 111 5.08 -11.88 -2.23
CA LEU A 111 4.55 -10.98 -1.22
C LEU A 111 5.27 -9.64 -1.35
N GLU A 112 4.57 -8.66 -1.93
CA GLU A 112 5.15 -7.35 -2.24
C GLU A 112 5.27 -6.52 -0.96
N PRO A 113 6.49 -6.15 -0.53
CA PRO A 113 6.66 -5.26 0.61
C PRO A 113 6.12 -3.87 0.25
N ILE A 114 5.64 -3.15 1.26
CA ILE A 114 5.21 -1.77 1.06
C ILE A 114 6.44 -0.92 0.83
N THR A 115 6.43 -0.16 -0.28
CA THR A 115 7.50 0.79 -0.57
C THR A 115 7.44 1.92 0.45
N PHE A 116 8.46 1.99 1.31
CA PHE A 116 8.63 3.05 2.28
C PHE A 116 9.24 4.27 1.58
N PRO A 117 8.70 5.49 1.73
CA PRO A 117 9.28 6.66 1.10
C PRO A 117 10.63 7.01 1.74
N ASP A 118 11.60 7.35 0.90
CA ASP A 118 12.90 7.83 1.36
C ASP A 118 12.76 9.23 1.98
N LEU A 119 13.42 9.44 3.11
CA LEU A 119 13.40 10.70 3.85
C LEU A 119 14.81 11.30 3.90
N PRO A 120 15.08 12.38 3.14
CA PRO A 120 16.39 13.04 3.14
C PRO A 120 16.59 13.99 4.33
N SER A 121 15.57 14.14 5.17
CA SER A 121 15.55 15.13 6.26
C SER A 121 14.50 14.79 7.32
N GLY A 122 14.57 15.44 8.48
CA GLY A 122 13.50 15.38 9.48
C GLY A 122 12.17 15.94 8.94
N LEU A 123 12.20 17.07 8.23
CA LEU A 123 11.07 17.65 7.52
C LEU A 123 11.43 17.90 6.05
N TYR A 124 10.82 17.14 5.15
CA TYR A 124 10.95 17.36 3.71
C TYR A 124 9.73 18.13 3.20
N VAL A 125 9.97 19.20 2.43
CA VAL A 125 8.92 20.05 1.85
C VAL A 125 9.04 20.03 0.34
N SER A 126 8.08 19.39 -0.32
CA SER A 126 8.03 19.32 -1.77
C SER A 126 6.90 20.22 -2.31
N ALA A 127 7.27 21.26 -3.04
CA ALA A 127 6.34 22.26 -3.54
C ALA A 127 6.88 23.03 -4.74
N ASN A 128 5.98 23.63 -5.54
CA ASN A 128 6.38 24.62 -6.54
C ASN A 128 6.68 25.99 -5.89
N SER A 129 6.07 26.25 -4.73
CA SER A 129 6.36 27.44 -3.92
C SER A 129 6.01 27.22 -2.46
N VAL A 130 6.94 27.57 -1.57
CA VAL A 130 6.71 27.70 -0.14
C VAL A 130 6.34 29.14 0.21
N THR A 131 5.21 29.33 0.88
CA THR A 131 4.68 30.67 1.21
C THR A 131 4.29 30.80 2.67
N ASN A 132 4.24 32.05 3.17
CA ASN A 132 3.77 32.39 4.52
C ASN A 132 4.45 31.58 5.66
N THR A 133 5.70 31.16 5.46
CA THR A 133 6.44 30.40 6.46
C THR A 133 6.56 31.20 7.75
N LYS A 134 6.00 30.65 8.82
CA LYS A 134 6.09 31.18 10.19
C LYS A 134 6.43 30.05 11.13
N LEU A 135 7.73 29.85 11.32
CA LEU A 135 8.26 28.85 12.23
C LEU A 135 8.55 29.55 13.56
N THR A 136 7.52 29.63 14.41
CA THR A 136 7.53 30.41 15.66
C THR A 136 7.35 29.53 16.90
N GLY A 137 7.88 29.97 18.05
CA GLY A 137 7.81 29.24 19.30
C GLY A 137 9.11 28.49 19.64
N ASP A 138 8.99 27.35 20.31
CA ASP A 138 10.08 26.46 20.73
C ASP A 138 10.09 25.17 19.89
N MET A 139 9.82 25.31 18.60
CA MET A 139 9.97 24.21 17.66
C MET A 139 11.43 23.75 17.59
N GLU A 140 11.64 22.45 17.46
CA GLU A 140 12.93 21.82 17.18
C GLU A 140 12.76 20.87 16.00
N ILE A 141 13.60 21.04 14.98
CA ILE A 141 13.67 20.11 13.85
C ILE A 141 15.11 19.61 13.79
N SER A 142 15.30 18.33 14.05
CA SER A 142 16.61 17.71 14.07
C SER A 142 16.70 16.61 13.02
N GLY A 143 17.69 16.75 12.13
CA GLY A 143 18.16 15.71 11.22
C GLY A 143 19.20 14.79 11.85
N GLU A 144 19.61 15.03 13.10
CA GLU A 144 20.47 14.08 13.81
C GLU A 144 19.72 12.77 14.06
N ASN A 145 20.43 11.64 14.07
CA ASN A 145 19.82 10.35 14.31
C ASN A 145 19.45 10.18 15.79
N HIS A 146 18.18 9.89 16.06
CA HIS A 146 17.64 9.62 17.39
C HIS A 146 17.22 8.16 17.54
N ASN A 147 17.29 7.68 18.77
CA ASN A 147 16.67 6.41 19.17
C ASN A 147 15.13 6.50 19.02
N PRO A 148 14.41 5.36 18.97
CA PRO A 148 12.96 5.34 18.89
C PRO A 148 12.24 6.04 20.05
N ASP A 149 12.89 6.26 21.20
CA ASP A 149 12.35 7.04 22.31
C ASP A 149 12.56 8.57 22.17
N GLY A 150 13.23 9.00 21.10
CA GLY A 150 13.52 10.39 20.80
C GLY A 150 14.73 10.96 21.54
N THR A 151 15.55 10.11 22.18
CA THR A 151 16.87 10.51 22.69
C THR A 151 17.91 10.49 21.57
N PRO A 152 18.90 11.40 21.55
CA PRO A 152 19.97 11.34 20.56
C PRO A 152 20.75 10.03 20.69
N THR A 153 21.10 9.39 19.58
CA THR A 153 21.95 8.18 19.56
C THR A 153 23.37 8.46 20.05
N GLY A 154 23.82 9.72 19.97
CA GLY A 154 25.17 10.14 20.31
C GLY A 154 26.20 9.87 19.22
N ASP A 155 25.80 9.23 18.11
CA ASP A 155 26.58 9.06 16.90
C ASP A 155 26.04 10.00 15.81
N SER A 156 26.94 10.71 15.14
CA SER A 156 26.61 11.57 14.00
C SER A 156 26.52 10.79 12.68
N SER A 157 26.86 9.50 12.68
CA SER A 157 26.66 8.64 11.53
C SER A 157 25.17 8.61 11.15
N GLU A 158 24.89 8.66 9.85
CA GLU A 158 23.51 8.64 9.31
C GLU A 158 22.64 9.85 9.68
N ALA A 159 23.25 10.94 10.18
CA ALA A 159 22.56 12.22 10.25
C ALA A 159 22.12 12.66 8.85
N VAL A 160 20.97 13.31 8.79
CA VAL A 160 20.39 13.90 7.57
C VAL A 160 20.19 15.41 7.76
N TYR A 161 19.61 16.09 6.78
CA TYR A 161 19.28 17.50 6.91
C TYR A 161 18.13 17.71 7.91
N GLY A 162 18.10 18.86 8.57
CA GLY A 162 16.96 19.23 9.43
C GLY A 162 15.70 19.40 8.58
N ILE A 163 15.78 20.32 7.63
CA ILE A 163 14.75 20.57 6.61
C ILE A 163 15.36 20.41 5.23
N SER A 164 14.68 19.69 4.33
CA SER A 164 15.01 19.68 2.90
C SER A 164 13.86 20.23 2.06
N VAL A 165 14.20 20.91 0.96
CA VAL A 165 13.24 21.53 0.03
C VAL A 165 13.64 21.28 -1.42
N ASP A 166 12.72 21.48 -2.38
CA ASP A 166 12.99 21.22 -3.80
C ASP A 166 13.77 22.34 -4.52
N SER A 167 13.76 23.58 -3.99
CA SER A 167 14.39 24.72 -4.67
C SER A 167 15.10 25.71 -3.73
N ASP A 168 16.07 26.45 -4.27
CA ASP A 168 16.77 27.54 -3.56
C ASP A 168 15.82 28.67 -3.12
N ALA A 169 14.76 28.91 -3.90
CA ALA A 169 13.75 29.91 -3.57
C ALA A 169 12.97 29.50 -2.31
N ASP A 170 12.59 28.23 -2.22
CA ASP A 170 11.92 27.66 -1.05
C ASP A 170 12.84 27.62 0.15
N ARG A 171 14.13 27.31 -0.04
CA ARG A 171 15.14 27.36 1.03
C ARG A 171 15.20 28.77 1.62
N THR A 172 15.24 29.79 0.76
CA THR A 172 15.26 31.19 1.17
C THR A 172 13.97 31.58 1.92
N ALA A 173 12.81 31.11 1.45
CA ALA A 173 11.51 31.33 2.11
C ALA A 173 11.44 30.66 3.49
N ILE A 174 11.96 29.44 3.63
CA ILE A 174 12.05 28.75 4.92
C ILE A 174 12.97 29.50 5.87
N LEU A 175 14.20 29.80 5.45
CA LEU A 175 15.19 30.53 6.25
C LEU A 175 14.66 31.89 6.72
N GLY A 176 13.96 32.62 5.85
CA GLY A 176 13.34 33.91 6.20
C GLY A 176 12.16 33.79 7.19
N GLY A 177 11.54 32.61 7.28
CA GLY A 177 10.45 32.31 8.20
C GLY A 177 10.87 31.74 9.57
N LEU A 178 12.17 31.44 9.75
CA LEU A 178 12.72 30.92 11.01
C LEU A 178 12.88 32.02 12.05
N SER A 179 12.19 31.88 13.19
CA SER A 179 12.42 32.77 14.35
C SER A 179 13.57 32.32 15.25
N LYS A 180 13.93 31.02 15.21
CA LYS A 180 14.99 30.38 16.00
C LYS A 180 15.80 29.42 15.11
N PRO A 181 16.66 29.94 14.21
CA PRO A 181 17.44 29.10 13.29
C PRO A 181 18.32 28.07 14.00
N GLU A 182 18.76 28.34 15.22
CA GLU A 182 19.55 27.43 16.06
C GLU A 182 18.81 26.15 16.48
N LYS A 183 17.48 26.11 16.28
CA LYS A 183 16.64 24.95 16.57
C LYS A 183 16.35 24.06 15.36
N VAL A 184 16.90 24.42 14.20
CA VAL A 184 16.90 23.56 13.02
C VAL A 184 18.31 23.00 12.85
N VAL A 185 18.52 21.79 13.33
CA VAL A 185 19.83 21.13 13.43
C VAL A 185 19.87 19.94 12.48
N GLY A 186 21.02 19.66 11.90
CA GLY A 186 21.23 18.53 10.99
C GLY A 186 22.51 18.74 10.19
N LEU A 187 22.71 17.94 9.15
CA LEU A 187 23.83 18.15 8.22
C LEU A 187 23.77 19.55 7.58
N ILE A 188 24.94 20.13 7.32
CA ILE A 188 25.09 21.32 6.47
C ILE A 188 25.90 20.88 5.26
N GLU A 189 25.37 21.06 4.05
CA GLU A 189 25.99 20.54 2.82
C GLU A 189 27.41 21.13 2.65
N ALA A 190 27.53 22.44 2.88
CA ALA A 190 28.79 23.16 2.71
C ALA A 190 29.94 22.65 3.60
N THR A 191 29.64 22.07 4.76
CA THR A 191 30.66 21.60 5.71
C THR A 191 30.70 20.08 5.84
N GLY A 192 29.63 19.38 5.47
CA GLY A 192 29.47 17.95 5.74
C GLY A 192 29.40 17.63 7.24
N THR A 193 29.17 18.64 8.09
CA THR A 193 29.10 18.49 9.55
C THR A 193 27.70 18.84 10.03
N ILE A 194 27.35 18.35 11.20
CA ILE A 194 26.13 18.77 11.90
C ILE A 194 26.26 20.24 12.31
N GLY A 195 25.21 21.03 12.08
CA GLY A 195 25.14 22.43 12.45
C GLY A 195 23.73 23.02 12.29
N TYR A 196 23.64 24.35 12.35
CA TYR A 196 22.40 25.11 12.21
C TYR A 196 22.61 26.44 11.47
N PRO A 197 21.57 27.00 10.81
CA PRO A 197 20.32 26.32 10.44
C PRO A 197 20.55 25.28 9.35
N SER A 198 20.07 24.05 9.57
CA SER A 198 20.15 22.96 8.59
C SER A 198 18.93 22.97 7.68
N VAL A 199 18.99 23.76 6.60
CA VAL A 199 17.97 23.84 5.56
C VAL A 199 18.65 23.72 4.20
N GLU A 200 18.42 22.62 3.49
CA GLU A 200 19.13 22.34 2.23
C GLU A 200 18.19 21.99 1.07
N VAL A 201 18.71 22.17 -0.15
CA VAL A 201 17.98 21.81 -1.36
C VAL A 201 18.25 20.34 -1.67
N THR A 202 17.20 19.53 -1.75
CA THR A 202 17.28 18.11 -2.09
C THR A 202 16.07 17.74 -2.93
N ASP A 203 16.15 18.01 -4.24
CA ASP A 203 15.12 17.59 -5.19
C ASP A 203 15.22 16.08 -5.42
N LEU A 204 14.24 15.34 -4.92
CA LEU A 204 14.17 13.89 -5.10
C LEU A 204 13.53 13.50 -6.46
N GLY A 205 12.89 14.43 -7.17
CA GLY A 205 12.15 14.13 -8.41
C GLY A 205 10.99 13.15 -8.22
N ILE A 206 10.47 13.01 -7.00
CA ILE A 206 9.42 12.04 -6.65
C ILE A 206 8.03 12.64 -6.92
N ASP A 207 7.17 11.89 -7.62
CA ASP A 207 5.75 12.19 -7.71
C ASP A 207 5.03 11.78 -6.41
N TRP A 208 4.98 12.72 -5.45
CA TRP A 208 4.31 12.50 -4.17
C TRP A 208 2.82 12.19 -4.29
N GLY A 209 2.17 12.55 -5.41
CA GLY A 209 0.80 12.16 -5.69
C GLY A 209 0.67 10.66 -5.94
N GLN A 210 1.61 10.06 -6.66
CA GLN A 210 1.65 8.60 -6.85
C GLN A 210 2.02 7.86 -5.56
N VAL A 211 3.01 8.36 -4.82
CA VAL A 211 3.39 7.78 -3.52
C VAL A 211 2.22 7.83 -2.54
N TYR A 212 1.53 8.98 -2.46
CA TYR A 212 0.29 9.14 -1.70
C TYR A 212 -0.74 8.08 -2.08
N GLN A 213 -1.08 7.96 -3.37
CA GLN A 213 -2.11 7.00 -3.82
C GLN A 213 -1.71 5.56 -3.51
N TYR A 214 -0.44 5.20 -3.71
CA TYR A 214 0.06 3.87 -3.41
C TYR A 214 -0.12 3.54 -1.91
N ILE A 215 0.36 4.40 -1.01
CA ILE A 215 0.25 4.16 0.44
C ILE A 215 -1.21 4.21 0.90
N ALA A 216 -2.01 5.13 0.35
CA ALA A 216 -3.44 5.25 0.67
C ALA A 216 -4.22 3.97 0.33
N ASN A 217 -3.89 3.32 -0.80
CA ASN A 217 -4.52 2.05 -1.20
C ASN A 217 -4.12 0.88 -0.28
N SER A 218 -2.97 0.98 0.39
CA SER A 218 -2.50 -0.02 1.35
C SER A 218 -2.94 0.25 2.81
N ALA A 219 -3.75 1.29 3.05
CA ALA A 219 -4.12 1.72 4.39
C ALA A 219 -4.80 0.62 5.22
N ASP A 220 -4.42 0.50 6.49
CA ASP A 220 -5.09 -0.36 7.50
C ASP A 220 -6.39 0.24 7.97
N GLN A 221 -6.44 1.56 8.06
CA GLN A 221 -7.56 2.31 8.56
C GLN A 221 -7.66 3.65 7.86
N THR A 222 -8.90 4.10 7.65
CA THR A 222 -9.20 5.38 7.04
C THR A 222 -10.09 6.20 7.95
N PHE A 223 -9.72 7.46 8.17
CA PHE A 223 -10.52 8.46 8.87
C PHE A 223 -10.94 9.57 7.91
N ILE A 224 -12.09 10.19 8.20
CA ILE A 224 -12.59 11.37 7.48
C ILE A 224 -12.68 12.51 8.48
N GLY A 225 -11.97 13.61 8.22
CA GLY A 225 -11.81 14.72 9.15
C GLY A 225 -10.76 14.40 10.23
N ASP A 226 -11.06 14.76 11.47
CA ASP A 226 -10.13 14.60 12.60
C ASP A 226 -9.97 13.14 13.02
N ILE A 227 -8.80 12.80 13.58
CA ILE A 227 -8.57 11.49 14.18
C ILE A 227 -9.34 11.39 15.51
N PRO A 228 -10.19 10.37 15.71
CA PRO A 228 -10.89 10.18 16.98
C PRO A 228 -9.93 10.04 18.17
N SER A 229 -10.26 10.66 19.29
CA SER A 229 -9.48 10.52 20.53
C SER A 229 -9.37 9.05 20.94
N GLY A 230 -8.14 8.59 21.19
CA GLY A 230 -7.87 7.21 21.58
C GLY A 230 -7.89 6.20 20.43
N ALA A 231 -7.90 6.66 19.16
CA ALA A 231 -7.68 5.79 18.02
C ALA A 231 -6.35 5.03 18.15
N ASN A 232 -6.34 3.74 17.82
CA ASN A 232 -5.10 2.97 17.80
C ASN A 232 -4.37 3.20 16.46
N LEU A 233 -3.39 4.09 16.48
CA LEU A 233 -2.55 4.46 15.34
C LEU A 233 -1.33 3.55 15.13
N GLY A 234 -1.30 2.38 15.79
CA GLY A 234 -0.20 1.43 15.72
C GLY A 234 0.81 1.58 16.86
N THR A 235 1.72 0.62 16.94
CA THR A 235 2.89 0.63 17.85
C THR A 235 4.12 0.19 17.05
N LEU A 236 5.34 0.43 17.53
CA LEU A 236 6.56 0.01 16.80
C LEU A 236 6.58 -1.49 16.45
N ALA A 237 6.02 -2.33 17.31
CA ALA A 237 5.93 -3.78 17.08
C ALA A 237 4.77 -4.17 16.15
N ASN A 238 3.74 -3.33 16.02
CA ASN A 238 2.60 -3.55 15.14
C ASN A 238 2.21 -2.21 14.49
N PRO A 239 3.05 -1.69 13.57
CA PRO A 239 2.83 -0.40 12.94
C PRO A 239 1.61 -0.47 12.02
N LYS A 240 0.98 0.69 11.78
CA LYS A 240 -0.20 0.79 10.91
C LYS A 240 -0.04 1.86 9.86
N ILE A 241 -0.61 1.61 8.68
CA ILE A 241 -0.83 2.62 7.66
C ILE A 241 -2.18 3.30 7.94
N THR A 242 -2.14 4.57 8.31
CA THR A 242 -3.34 5.35 8.62
C THR A 242 -3.56 6.40 7.55
N LEU A 243 -4.69 6.32 6.84
CA LEU A 243 -5.14 7.35 5.92
C LEU A 243 -6.11 8.30 6.62
N VAL A 244 -5.90 9.60 6.50
CA VAL A 244 -6.80 10.64 7.01
C VAL A 244 -7.15 11.57 5.86
N ASN A 245 -8.42 11.57 5.46
CA ASN A 245 -8.90 12.40 4.37
C ASN A 245 -9.66 13.60 4.92
N ALA A 246 -9.51 14.76 4.28
CA ALA A 246 -10.37 15.91 4.54
C ALA A 246 -11.83 15.55 4.24
N ALA A 247 -12.76 16.18 4.97
CA ALA A 247 -14.19 16.04 4.67
C ALA A 247 -14.50 16.53 3.25
N ALA A 248 -15.55 15.98 2.63
CA ALA A 248 -15.96 16.30 1.26
C ALA A 248 -16.27 17.80 1.02
N SER A 249 -16.49 18.59 2.08
CA SER A 249 -16.61 20.05 2.02
C SER A 249 -15.29 20.77 1.70
N GLY A 250 -14.15 20.07 1.70
CA GLY A 250 -12.87 20.55 1.18
C GLY A 250 -12.18 21.66 1.99
N SER A 251 -12.80 22.16 3.06
CA SER A 251 -12.37 23.37 3.78
C SER A 251 -11.99 23.14 5.25
N GLY A 252 -11.97 21.89 5.72
CA GLY A 252 -11.62 21.56 7.11
C GLY A 252 -10.14 21.26 7.26
N THR A 253 -9.48 21.92 8.21
CA THR A 253 -8.15 21.51 8.68
C THR A 253 -8.29 20.26 9.55
N ILE A 254 -7.61 19.19 9.17
CA ILE A 254 -7.54 17.94 9.91
C ILE A 254 -6.70 18.16 11.15
N THR A 255 -7.31 18.02 12.33
CA THR A 255 -6.60 18.14 13.60
C THR A 255 -6.19 16.76 14.10
N ILE A 256 -4.88 16.59 14.31
CA ILE A 256 -4.28 15.39 14.90
C ILE A 256 -3.91 15.72 16.34
N ASN A 257 -4.52 15.03 17.31
CA ASN A 257 -4.41 15.37 18.72
C ASN A 257 -4.49 14.14 19.63
N LYS A 258 -3.78 14.17 20.78
CA LYS A 258 -3.98 13.31 21.96
C LYS A 258 -3.94 11.80 21.69
N THR A 259 -3.08 11.38 20.75
CA THR A 259 -3.00 9.98 20.35
C THR A 259 -1.54 9.64 20.04
N ASN A 260 -1.03 8.55 20.60
CA ASN A 260 0.28 8.04 20.21
C ASN A 260 0.13 7.01 19.10
N GLY A 261 1.12 6.93 18.20
CA GLY A 261 1.07 5.98 17.08
C GLY A 261 2.43 5.63 16.53
N SER A 262 2.47 4.55 15.76
CA SER A 262 3.64 4.21 14.96
C SER A 262 3.23 3.62 13.61
N GLY A 263 3.93 3.99 12.55
CA GLY A 263 3.63 3.52 11.19
C GLY A 263 3.85 4.55 10.11
N ILE A 264 3.02 4.48 9.07
CA ILE A 264 2.93 5.51 8.04
C ILE A 264 1.58 6.20 8.19
N MET A 265 1.58 7.50 8.45
CA MET A 265 0.36 8.30 8.45
C MET A 265 0.31 9.13 7.18
N VAL A 266 -0.77 8.99 6.42
CA VAL A 266 -1.01 9.74 5.20
C VAL A 266 -2.19 10.68 5.44
N VAL A 267 -1.95 11.98 5.27
CA VAL A 267 -2.96 13.03 5.48
C VAL A 267 -3.24 13.70 4.15
N ASN A 268 -4.45 13.52 3.63
CA ASN A 268 -4.94 14.19 2.42
C ASN A 268 -5.78 15.42 2.79
N GLY A 269 -5.13 16.57 2.91
CA GLY A 269 -5.78 17.82 3.32
C GLY A 269 -4.87 18.73 4.12
N ASP A 270 -5.40 19.89 4.50
CA ASP A 270 -4.72 20.77 5.44
C ASP A 270 -4.63 20.10 6.79
N VAL A 271 -3.47 20.19 7.44
CA VAL A 271 -3.17 19.46 8.67
C VAL A 271 -2.80 20.40 9.80
N LYS A 272 -3.25 20.07 11.00
CA LYS A 272 -2.86 20.72 12.24
C LYS A 272 -2.51 19.69 13.30
N PHE A 273 -1.25 19.62 13.69
CA PHE A 273 -0.83 18.89 14.89
C PHE A 273 -1.17 19.73 16.12
N ALA A 274 -1.89 19.15 17.07
CA ALA A 274 -2.38 19.86 18.25
C ALA A 274 -2.25 19.01 19.51
N GLY A 275 -2.07 19.67 20.66
CA GLY A 275 -2.11 19.02 21.97
C GLY A 275 -0.79 18.33 22.32
N ASP A 276 -0.89 17.12 22.88
CA ASP A 276 0.23 16.24 23.23
C ASP A 276 0.14 14.98 22.36
N PHE A 277 0.98 14.90 21.34
CA PHE A 277 0.93 13.89 20.28
C PHE A 277 2.33 13.38 20.00
N THR A 278 2.54 12.07 20.10
CA THR A 278 3.80 11.42 19.73
C THR A 278 3.61 10.39 18.62
N TYR A 279 4.37 10.50 17.54
CA TYR A 279 4.32 9.55 16.43
C TYR A 279 5.71 9.02 16.07
N GLN A 280 5.80 7.72 15.84
CA GLN A 280 7.04 7.04 15.43
C GLN A 280 6.91 6.51 13.99
N GLY A 281 7.76 6.95 13.08
CA GLY A 281 7.70 6.60 11.66
C GLY A 281 7.51 7.83 10.77
N ILE A 282 6.75 7.69 9.68
CA ILE A 282 6.60 8.73 8.67
C ILE A 282 5.20 9.32 8.67
N ILE A 283 5.12 10.64 8.56
CA ILE A 283 3.88 11.34 8.23
C ILE A 283 4.00 12.00 6.86
N LEU A 284 3.20 11.55 5.89
CA LEU A 284 3.05 12.14 4.57
C LEU A 284 1.79 13.03 4.55
N CYS A 285 1.99 14.34 4.59
CA CYS A 285 0.94 15.33 4.37
C CYS A 285 0.93 15.70 2.89
N TYR A 286 -0.14 15.34 2.19
CA TYR A 286 -0.29 15.59 0.76
C TYR A 286 -1.56 16.37 0.46
N LYS A 287 -1.48 17.32 -0.46
CA LYS A 287 -2.65 17.96 -1.07
C LYS A 287 -2.28 18.44 -2.47
N SER A 288 -3.06 18.06 -3.48
CA SER A 288 -2.77 18.44 -4.88
C SER A 288 -2.83 19.95 -5.15
N SER A 289 -3.43 20.72 -4.23
CA SER A 289 -3.50 22.18 -4.26
C SER A 289 -2.62 22.78 -3.15
N ASN A 290 -3.12 23.79 -2.44
CA ASN A 290 -2.36 24.49 -1.41
C ASN A 290 -2.49 23.73 -0.09
N LEU A 291 -1.37 23.22 0.43
CA LEU A 291 -1.28 22.53 1.70
C LEU A 291 -0.95 23.53 2.81
N SER A 292 -1.82 23.65 3.82
CA SER A 292 -1.50 24.32 5.08
C SER A 292 -1.06 23.30 6.12
N PHE A 293 0.23 23.32 6.47
CA PHE A 293 0.82 22.56 7.57
C PHE A 293 0.91 23.42 8.83
N GLN A 294 0.17 23.02 9.86
CA GLN A 294 0.13 23.74 11.13
C GLN A 294 0.55 22.87 12.30
N SER A 295 1.14 23.49 13.31
CA SER A 295 1.40 22.85 14.59
C SER A 295 1.17 23.78 15.77
N SER A 296 0.56 23.23 16.81
CA SER A 296 0.26 23.90 18.07
C SER A 296 0.37 22.95 19.26
N GLY A 297 0.76 23.45 20.43
CA GLY A 297 0.98 22.60 21.61
C GLY A 297 2.36 21.94 21.63
N THR A 298 2.44 20.74 22.21
CA THR A 298 3.68 19.95 22.38
C THR A 298 3.57 18.67 21.58
N ASN A 299 4.10 18.66 20.35
CA ASN A 299 4.01 17.50 19.47
C ASN A 299 5.41 16.93 19.25
N GLN A 300 5.55 15.60 19.19
CA GLN A 300 6.80 14.93 18.94
C GLN A 300 6.65 13.92 17.79
N ILE A 301 7.48 14.04 16.77
CA ILE A 301 7.58 13.08 15.68
C ILE A 301 8.98 12.50 15.71
N ILE A 302 9.09 11.17 15.78
CA ILE A 302 10.33 10.42 15.83
C ILE A 302 10.41 9.59 14.54
N GLY A 303 11.15 10.08 13.55
CA GLY A 303 11.13 9.58 12.18
C GLY A 303 11.14 10.76 11.21
N GLY A 304 10.07 11.03 10.48
CA GLY A 304 10.06 12.24 9.65
C GLY A 304 8.71 12.63 9.07
N ILE A 305 8.69 13.82 8.48
CA ILE A 305 7.50 14.39 7.86
C ILE A 305 7.82 14.75 6.42
N VAL A 306 6.91 14.40 5.52
CA VAL A 306 6.87 14.94 4.15
C VAL A 306 5.65 15.85 4.04
N ALA A 307 5.86 17.10 3.69
CA ALA A 307 4.80 18.05 3.35
C ALA A 307 4.85 18.32 1.84
N ALA A 308 3.91 17.75 1.09
CA ALA A 308 3.87 17.81 -0.36
C ALA A 308 2.59 18.47 -0.88
N GLY A 309 2.73 19.49 -1.72
CA GLY A 309 1.60 20.14 -2.40
C GLY A 309 2.04 21.14 -3.45
N ASN A 310 1.10 21.74 -4.19
CA ASN A 310 1.47 22.74 -5.20
C ASN A 310 2.07 23.99 -4.55
N GLU A 311 1.41 24.49 -3.51
CA GLU A 311 1.93 25.49 -2.59
C GLU A 311 1.90 24.92 -1.18
N VAL A 312 2.96 25.13 -0.41
CA VAL A 312 3.02 24.68 0.99
C VAL A 312 3.18 25.89 1.91
N GLU A 313 2.23 26.03 2.84
CA GLU A 313 2.26 27.00 3.92
C GLU A 313 2.61 26.30 5.24
N ILE A 314 3.66 26.76 5.92
CA ILE A 314 4.14 26.17 7.17
C ILE A 314 3.98 27.17 8.31
N LYS A 315 3.12 26.84 9.27
CA LYS A 315 2.85 27.68 10.46
C LYS A 315 2.97 26.87 11.73
N THR A 316 4.01 27.12 12.50
CA THR A 316 4.16 26.46 13.80
C THR A 316 4.11 27.48 14.92
N THR A 317 3.33 27.15 15.94
CA THR A 317 3.04 27.98 17.10
C THR A 317 3.09 27.10 18.35
N GLY A 318 4.25 26.94 18.98
CA GLY A 318 4.40 26.07 20.16
C GLY A 318 5.70 25.28 20.16
N THR A 319 5.67 24.05 20.69
CA THR A 319 6.82 23.15 20.84
C THR A 319 6.62 21.92 19.95
N MET A 320 6.82 22.08 18.64
CA MET A 320 6.85 20.95 17.72
C MET A 320 8.27 20.40 17.62
N ASN A 321 8.46 19.14 17.97
CA ASN A 321 9.74 18.46 17.89
C ASN A 321 9.68 17.41 16.79
N ILE A 322 10.41 17.64 15.71
CA ILE A 322 10.62 16.64 14.65
C ILE A 322 12.04 16.12 14.83
N LYS A 323 12.18 14.84 15.16
CA LYS A 323 13.45 14.20 15.45
C LYS A 323 13.64 13.06 14.47
N TYR A 324 14.62 13.20 13.58
CA TYR A 324 14.97 12.12 12.66
C TYR A 324 15.40 10.88 13.43
N SER A 325 14.90 9.72 13.01
CA SER A 325 15.23 8.43 13.62
C SER A 325 15.21 7.36 12.55
N LEU A 326 16.40 6.94 12.10
CA LEU A 326 16.53 5.84 11.16
C LEU A 326 16.03 4.54 11.78
N GLU A 327 16.38 4.27 13.04
CA GLU A 327 15.96 3.05 13.74
C GLU A 327 14.42 2.95 13.84
N ALA A 328 13.72 4.05 14.14
CA ALA A 328 12.26 4.05 14.17
C ALA A 328 11.67 3.81 12.77
N ILE A 329 12.24 4.43 11.73
CA ILE A 329 11.84 4.25 10.33
C ILE A 329 12.03 2.79 9.88
N GLU A 330 13.20 2.21 10.13
CA GLU A 330 13.53 0.82 9.75
C GLU A 330 12.69 -0.19 10.54
N THR A 331 12.54 0.01 11.85
CA THR A 331 11.67 -0.85 12.68
C THR A 331 10.23 -0.82 12.20
N VAL A 332 9.72 0.37 11.83
CA VAL A 332 8.38 0.50 11.26
C VAL A 332 8.31 -0.20 9.91
N LYS A 333 9.32 -0.03 9.04
CA LYS A 333 9.38 -0.66 7.71
C LYS A 333 9.40 -2.19 7.80
N ASP A 334 10.17 -2.75 8.73
CA ASP A 334 10.33 -4.19 8.91
C ASP A 334 9.09 -4.86 9.50
N ASN A 335 8.35 -4.14 10.37
CA ASN A 335 7.13 -4.63 11.01
C ASN A 335 5.84 -4.25 10.26
N LEU A 336 5.92 -3.45 9.19
CA LEU A 336 4.75 -3.09 8.40
C LEU A 336 4.21 -4.31 7.67
N LYS A 337 2.88 -4.42 7.59
CA LYS A 337 2.26 -5.43 6.72
C LYS A 337 2.73 -5.23 5.27
N SER A 338 2.80 -6.32 4.52
CA SER A 338 3.05 -6.26 3.07
C SER A 338 1.83 -5.74 2.31
N ASN A 339 1.99 -5.35 1.05
CA ASN A 339 0.90 -4.82 0.20
C ASN A 339 -0.07 -5.93 -0.27
N GLY A 340 0.42 -7.18 -0.30
CA GLY A 340 -0.31 -8.35 -0.78
C GLY A 340 0.55 -9.20 -1.72
N PHE A 341 -0.03 -10.26 -2.28
CA PHE A 341 0.66 -11.12 -3.23
C PHE A 341 0.51 -10.62 -4.67
N LYS A 342 1.63 -10.49 -5.37
CA LYS A 342 1.71 -10.25 -6.80
C LYS A 342 1.99 -11.58 -7.51
N ILE A 343 1.15 -11.96 -8.48
CA ILE A 343 1.38 -13.13 -9.32
C ILE A 343 2.55 -12.85 -10.26
N LEU A 344 3.60 -13.69 -10.18
CA LEU A 344 4.76 -13.64 -11.06
C LEU A 344 4.56 -14.50 -12.30
N SER A 345 3.97 -15.69 -12.13
CA SER A 345 3.73 -16.65 -13.21
C SER A 345 2.44 -17.43 -12.94
N TRP A 346 1.79 -17.91 -14.01
CA TRP A 346 0.58 -18.72 -13.94
C TRP A 346 0.64 -19.84 -14.98
N TYR A 347 0.38 -21.07 -14.55
CA TYR A 347 0.33 -22.25 -15.42
C TYR A 347 -0.84 -23.17 -15.05
N GLU A 348 -1.37 -23.85 -16.06
CA GLU A 348 -2.56 -24.70 -16.02
C GLU A 348 -2.36 -25.96 -16.86
#